data_AF-A0A814VNP5-F1
#
_entry.id   AF-A0A814VNP5-F1
#
_cell.length_a   1.000
_cell.length_b   1.000
_cell.length_c   1.000
_cell.angle_alpha   90.00
_cell.angle_beta   90.00
_cell.angle_gamma   90.00
#
_symmetry.space_group_name_H-M   'P 1'
#
loop_
_entity.id
_entity.type
_entity.pdbx_description
1 polymer ?
#
loop_
_entity_poly.entity_id
_entity_poly.type
_entity_poly.pdbx_seq_one_letter_code
_entity_poly.pdbx_strand_id
1 'polypeptide(L)' 'ESERTLLHIAIYHDSGTTDSTTDVEEILIDNGNNLFIKGKSGNIPLHNVLINNNVDDNSMELCVLITKSIF' A
#
# COMPACT_ATOMS: atom_id res chain seq x y z
N GLU A 1 4.81 20.62 3.03
CA GLU A 1 4.20 20.07 1.81
C GLU A 1 4.13 18.54 1.93
N SER A 2 3.11 17.89 1.38
CA SER A 2 2.78 16.50 1.75
C SER A 2 3.43 15.46 0.83
N GLU A 3 4.53 14.85 1.28
CA GLU A 3 5.24 13.73 0.63
C GLU A 3 4.49 12.38 0.69
N ARG A 4 3.19 12.36 0.98
CA ARG A 4 2.42 11.10 0.94
C ARG A 4 2.08 10.79 -0.51
N THR A 5 2.55 9.65 -1.02
CA THR A 5 2.06 9.14 -2.31
C THR A 5 0.61 8.66 -2.17
N LEU A 6 -0.10 8.59 -3.30
CA LEU A 6 -1.46 8.06 -3.34
C LEU A 6 -1.53 6.66 -2.72
N LEU A 7 -0.50 5.84 -2.96
CA LEU A 7 -0.39 4.49 -2.40
C LEU A 7 -0.25 4.47 -0.86
N HIS A 8 0.44 5.45 -0.25
CA HIS A 8 0.48 5.54 1.23
C HIS A 8 -0.90 5.82 1.83
N ILE A 9 -1.74 6.58 1.13
CA ILE A 9 -3.07 6.96 1.60
C ILE A 9 -4.05 5.80 1.41
N ALA A 10 -3.99 5.11 0.27
CA ALA A 10 -4.79 3.92 0.00
C ALA A 10 -4.56 2.84 1.07
N ILE A 11 -3.30 2.46 1.30
CA ILE A 11 -2.92 1.47 2.32
C ILE A 11 -3.33 1.88 3.74
N TYR A 12 -3.21 3.17 4.09
CA TYR A 12 -3.55 3.65 5.44
C TYR A 12 -5.06 3.64 5.70
N HIS A 13 -5.86 3.79 4.64
CA HIS A 13 -7.32 3.78 4.71
C HIS A 13 -7.93 2.44 4.33
N ASP A 14 -7.12 1.41 4.05
CA ASP A 14 -7.62 0.06 3.84
C ASP A 14 -8.38 -0.39 5.10
N SER A 15 -9.70 -0.52 4.95
CA SER A 15 -10.60 -0.96 6.00
C SER A 15 -10.68 -2.48 6.10
N GLY A 16 -9.91 -3.23 5.28
CA GLY A 16 -9.91 -4.69 5.28
C GLY A 16 -11.23 -5.30 4.82
N THR A 17 -11.99 -4.58 3.99
CA THR A 17 -13.27 -5.05 3.47
C THR A 17 -13.06 -5.71 2.10
N THR A 18 -13.49 -6.95 1.99
CA THR A 18 -13.10 -7.98 1.00
C THR A 18 -13.32 -7.68 -0.48
N ASP A 19 -13.95 -6.56 -0.84
CA ASP A 19 -14.56 -6.43 -2.17
C ASP A 19 -14.10 -5.18 -2.95
N SER A 20 -13.28 -4.26 -2.39
CA SER A 20 -13.01 -2.99 -3.10
C SER A 20 -11.68 -2.29 -2.84
N THR A 21 -10.90 -2.66 -1.81
CA THR A 21 -9.67 -1.92 -1.49
C THR A 21 -8.54 -2.33 -2.43
N THR A 22 -8.28 -3.63 -2.57
CA THR A 22 -7.20 -4.21 -3.39
C THR A 22 -7.20 -3.69 -4.84
N ASP A 23 -8.36 -3.44 -5.45
CA ASP A 23 -8.47 -2.88 -6.80
C ASP A 23 -7.77 -1.52 -6.95
N VAL A 24 -7.88 -0.66 -5.94
CA VAL A 24 -7.26 0.68 -5.98
C VAL A 24 -5.75 0.57 -5.85
N GLU A 25 -5.26 -0.29 -4.95
CA GLU A 25 -3.82 -0.50 -4.82
C GLU A 25 -3.22 -1.18 -6.05
N GLU A 26 -3.89 -2.18 -6.63
CA GLU A 26 -3.49 -2.84 -7.87
C GLU A 26 -3.38 -1.84 -9.02
N ILE A 27 -4.40 -1.01 -9.25
CA ILE A 27 -4.37 0.02 -10.29
C ILE A 27 -3.21 0.99 -10.07
N LEU A 28 -2.92 1.35 -8.81
CA LEU A 28 -1.82 2.27 -8.52
C LEU A 28 -0.47 1.62 -8.77
N ILE A 29 -0.32 0.35 -8.41
CA ILE A 29 0.87 -0.45 -8.65
C ILE A 29 1.10 -0.63 -10.17
N ASP A 30 0.06 -1.02 -10.91
CA ASP A 30 0.10 -1.26 -12.36
C ASP A 30 0.42 0.00 -13.17
N ASN A 31 0.04 1.18 -12.68
CA ASN A 31 0.39 2.46 -13.29
C ASN A 31 1.86 2.87 -13.08
N GLY A 32 2.71 1.98 -12.54
CA GLY A 32 4.15 2.23 -12.38
C GLY A 32 4.45 3.25 -11.29
N ASN A 33 3.60 3.36 -10.27
CA ASN A 33 3.88 4.24 -9.14
C ASN A 33 5.19 3.85 -8.46
N ASN A 34 5.97 4.85 -8.05
CA ASN A 34 7.22 4.61 -7.34
C ASN A 34 6.94 4.13 -5.90
N LEU A 35 7.09 2.81 -5.71
CA LEU A 35 6.86 2.09 -4.46
C LEU A 35 7.93 2.34 -3.39
N PHE A 36 8.99 3.10 -3.71
CA PHE A 36 10.08 3.41 -2.78
C PHE A 36 10.03 4.83 -2.22
N ILE A 37 9.04 5.63 -2.63
CA ILE A 37 8.87 6.97 -2.07
C ILE A 37 8.61 6.83 -0.58
N LYS A 38 9.30 7.63 0.23
CA LYS A 38 9.08 7.70 1.67
C LYS A 38 8.02 8.75 1.96
N GLY A 39 6.99 8.37 2.69
CA GLY A 39 6.03 9.30 3.26
C GLY A 39 6.64 10.13 4.39
N LYS A 40 5.83 11.01 5.00
CA LYS A 40 6.25 11.94 6.07
C LYS A 40 6.93 11.29 7.27
N SER A 41 6.66 10.01 7.54
CA SER A 41 7.27 9.25 8.63
C SER A 41 8.57 8.54 8.23
N GLY A 42 9.08 8.77 7.01
CA GLY A 42 10.20 8.03 6.45
C GLY A 42 9.85 6.62 5.96
N ASN A 43 8.57 6.24 6.06
CA ASN A 43 8.05 4.93 5.70
C ASN A 43 7.78 4.84 4.20
N ILE A 44 8.06 3.68 3.59
CA ILE A 44 7.58 3.36 2.25
C ILE A 44 6.18 2.73 2.34
N PRO A 45 5.42 2.62 1.24
CA PRO A 45 4.11 1.97 1.20
C PRO A 45 4.09 0.61 1.91
N LEU A 46 5.11 -0.24 1.68
CA LEU A 46 5.23 -1.55 2.34
C LEU A 46 5.27 -1.47 3.87
N HIS A 47 5.96 -0.47 4.44
CA HIS A 47 5.97 -0.29 5.90
C HIS A 47 4.57 0.04 6.42
N ASN A 48 3.79 0.82 5.68
CA ASN A 48 2.45 1.21 6.11
C ASN A 48 1.48 0.00 6.13
N VAL A 49 1.63 -0.96 5.20
CA VAL A 49 0.84 -2.20 5.21
C VAL A 49 1.08 -2.96 6.51
N LEU A 50 2.34 -3.08 6.91
CA LEU A 50 2.74 -3.83 8.12
C LEU A 50 2.48 -3.08 9.44
N ILE A 51 2.36 -1.75 9.39
CA ILE A 51 2.03 -0.92 10.57
C ILE A 51 0.53 -0.87 10.81
N ASN A 52 -0.30 -1.13 9.80
CA ASN A 52 -1.74 -1.18 9.98
C ASN A 52 -2.06 -2.35 10.92
N ASN A 53 -2.59 -2.08 12.11
CA ASN A 53 -2.85 -3.10 13.14
C ASN A 53 -3.90 -4.15 12.71
N ASN A 54 -4.52 -3.94 11.56
CA ASN A 54 -5.40 -4.88 10.90
C ASN A 54 -4.59 -5.79 9.98
N VAL A 55 -3.51 -6.41 10.46
CA VAL A 55 -2.78 -7.44 9.69
C VAL A 55 -3.69 -8.66 9.57
N ASP A 56 -4.57 -8.61 8.58
CA ASP A 56 -5.46 -9.67 8.16
C ASP A 56 -4.88 -10.33 6.89
N ASP A 57 -5.57 -11.36 6.39
CA ASP A 57 -5.13 -12.08 5.19
C ASP A 57 -5.00 -11.13 3.97
N ASN A 58 -5.79 -10.05 3.89
CA ASN A 58 -5.72 -9.05 2.82
C ASN A 58 -4.43 -8.22 2.86
N SER A 59 -3.99 -7.83 4.06
CA SER A 59 -2.72 -7.12 4.26
C SER A 59 -1.51 -7.92 3.72
N MET A 60 -1.56 -9.26 3.82
CA MET A 60 -0.53 -10.14 3.27
C MET A 60 -0.59 -10.23 1.74
N GLU A 61 -1.79 -10.27 1.16
CA GLU A 61 -1.98 -10.25 -0.30
C GLU A 61 -1.44 -8.95 -0.93
N LEU A 62 -1.70 -7.81 -0.28
CA LEU A 62 -1.15 -6.52 -0.70
C LEU A 62 0.38 -6.44 -0.55
N CYS A 63 0.95 -7.03 0.50
CA CYS A 63 2.40 -7.17 0.63
C CYS A 63 2.99 -8.00 -0.53
N VAL A 64 2.32 -9.09 -0.93
CA VAL A 64 2.73 -9.92 -2.05
C VAL A 64 2.65 -9.15 -3.37
N LEU A 65 1.57 -8.39 -3.60
CA LEU A 65 1.43 -7.51 -4.77
C LEU A 65 2.58 -6.49 -4.84
N ILE A 66 2.79 -5.71 -3.78
CA ILE A 66 3.87 -4.71 -3.73
C ILE A 66 5.24 -5.35 -3.96
N THR A 67 5.49 -6.53 -3.38
CA THR A 67 6.78 -7.24 -3.55
C THR A 67 6.96 -7.79 -4.97
N LYS A 68 5.89 -8.30 -5.59
CA LYS A 68 5.91 -8.76 -7.00
C LYS A 68 6.19 -7.62 -7.96
N SER A 69 5.78 -6.40 -7.64
CA SER A 69 5.98 -5.23 -8.50
C SER A 69 7.35 -4.57 -8.31
N ILE A 70 8.13 -5.04 -7.32
CA ILE A 70 9.49 -4.60 -7.04
C ILE A 70 10.54 -5.43 -7.81
N PHE A 71 10.21 -6.66 -8.23
CA PHE A 71 11.11 -7.61 -8.90
C PHE A 71 10.58 -8.04 -10.27
#